data_AF-A0A3D2QC28-F1
#
_entry.id   AF-A0A3D2QC28-F1
#
_cell.length_a   1.000
_cell.length_b   1.000
_cell.length_c   1.000
_cell.angle_alpha   90.00
_cell.angle_beta   90.00
_cell.angle_gamma   90.00
#
_symmetry.space_group_name_H-M   'P 1'
#
loop_
_entity.id
_entity.type
_entity.pdbx_description
1 polymer ?
#
loop_
_entity_poly.entity_id
_entity_poly.type
_entity_poly.pdbx_seq_one_letter_code
_entity_poly.pdbx_strand_id
1 'polypeptide(L)'
;AAGQPYPPADAVGTAQLEDMAALLQKHAVQWRTVLLLTGATDLIVSPARTAFVRNGTPVLARLTGTGCMAGAMAATWLAVGTPWEAAVLACVTMGMAGWMAEQAAGKGPDGRVPMGAFHMALLDALSTLSDETLASGMEITVR
;
A
#
# COMPACT_ATOMS: atom_id res chain seq x y z
N ALA A 1 -12.99 3.50 -31.66
CA ALA A 1 -12.50 2.16 -31.28
C ALA A 1 -12.39 2.14 -29.76
N ALA A 2 -13.19 1.31 -29.09
CA ALA A 2 -13.11 1.15 -27.64
C ALA A 2 -11.76 0.51 -27.30
N GLY A 3 -10.86 1.28 -26.69
CA GLY A 3 -9.60 0.76 -26.17
C GLY A 3 -9.91 -0.36 -25.19
N GLN A 4 -9.23 -1.51 -25.35
CA GLN A 4 -9.31 -2.58 -24.36
C GLN A 4 -9.05 -2.02 -22.95
N PRO A 5 -9.80 -2.43 -21.93
CA PRO A 5 -9.46 -2.08 -20.56
C PRO A 5 -8.03 -2.58 -20.29
N TYR A 6 -7.20 -1.71 -19.73
CA TYR A 6 -5.89 -2.08 -19.18
C TYR A 6 -6.09 -3.34 -18.32
N PRO A 7 -5.34 -4.43 -18.55
CA PRO A 7 -5.50 -5.64 -17.76
C PRO A 7 -5.33 -5.30 -16.28
N PRO A 8 -6.09 -5.93 -15.36
CA PRO A 8 -5.92 -5.67 -13.94
C PRO A 8 -4.49 -6.10 -13.58
N ALA A 9 -3.59 -5.13 -13.40
CA ALA A 9 -2.17 -5.38 -13.17
C ALA A 9 -1.90 -6.12 -11.85
N ASP A 10 -2.91 -6.23 -10.97
CA ASP A 10 -2.70 -6.59 -9.57
C ASP A 10 -3.55 -7.77 -9.07
N ALA A 11 -4.19 -8.55 -9.96
CA ALA A 11 -5.01 -9.70 -9.55
C ALA A 11 -4.14 -10.94 -9.25
N VAL A 12 -3.36 -10.90 -8.17
CA VAL A 12 -2.66 -12.07 -7.62
C VAL A 12 -3.59 -12.75 -6.61
N GLY A 13 -3.90 -14.03 -6.80
CA GLY A 13 -4.72 -14.80 -5.87
C GLY A 13 -3.97 -15.15 -4.58
N THR A 14 -4.73 -15.48 -3.52
CA THR A 14 -4.17 -15.74 -2.18
C THR A 14 -3.11 -16.84 -2.17
N ALA A 15 -3.31 -17.93 -2.91
CA ALA A 15 -2.33 -19.02 -3.00
C ALA A 15 -1.00 -18.54 -3.63
N GLN A 16 -1.09 -17.73 -4.69
CA GLN A 16 0.09 -17.17 -5.35
C GLN A 16 0.84 -16.16 -4.46
N LEU A 17 0.11 -15.40 -3.63
CA LEU A 17 0.71 -14.51 -2.62
C LEU A 17 1.46 -15.29 -1.53
N GLU A 18 0.91 -16.42 -1.06
CA GLU A 18 1.56 -17.28 -0.06
C GLU A 18 2.82 -17.97 -0.64
N ASP A 19 2.76 -18.45 -1.87
CA ASP A 19 3.94 -19.02 -2.56
C ASP A 19 5.04 -17.96 -2.75
N MET A 20 4.65 -16.74 -3.14
CA MET A 20 5.57 -15.61 -3.27
C MET A 20 6.17 -15.23 -1.91
N ALA A 21 5.38 -15.20 -0.84
CA ALA A 21 5.88 -14.97 0.52
C ALA A 21 6.94 -16.00 0.93
N ALA A 22 6.69 -17.29 0.69
CA ALA A 22 7.64 -18.36 1.01
C ALA A 22 8.95 -18.24 0.22
N LEU A 23 8.87 -17.87 -1.07
CA LEU A 23 10.05 -17.62 -1.90
C LEU A 23 10.85 -16.42 -1.38
N LEU A 24 10.18 -15.30 -1.10
CA LEU A 24 10.79 -14.06 -0.64
C LEU A 24 11.36 -14.19 0.77
N GLN A 25 10.79 -15.03 1.63
CA GLN A 25 11.31 -15.24 2.98
C GLN A 25 12.70 -15.86 2.97
N LYS A 26 12.97 -16.78 2.03
CA LYS A 26 14.32 -17.32 1.80
C LYS A 26 15.33 -16.20 1.47
N HIS A 27 14.91 -15.25 0.64
CA HIS A 27 15.73 -14.10 0.26
C HIS A 27 15.88 -13.11 1.41
N ALA A 28 14.82 -12.85 2.17
CA ALA A 28 14.86 -12.00 3.36
C ALA A 28 15.87 -12.52 4.39
N VAL A 29 15.90 -13.84 4.64
CA VAL A 29 16.91 -14.49 5.50
C VAL A 29 18.31 -14.33 4.93
N GLN A 30 18.51 -14.61 3.63
CA GLN A 30 19.82 -14.54 2.98
C GLN A 30 20.40 -13.12 2.97
N TRP A 31 19.57 -12.12 2.68
CA TRP A 31 19.96 -10.72 2.59
C TRP A 31 19.88 -9.98 3.93
N ARG A 32 19.32 -10.62 4.96
CA ARG A 32 19.09 -10.04 6.29
C ARG A 32 18.32 -8.72 6.20
N THR A 33 17.25 -8.72 5.42
CA THR A 33 16.47 -7.52 5.10
C THR A 33 14.96 -7.76 5.25
N VAL A 34 14.20 -6.67 5.32
CA VAL A 34 12.74 -6.68 5.17
C VAL A 34 12.42 -6.26 3.73
N LEU A 35 11.55 -7.02 3.08
CA LEU A 35 11.07 -6.76 1.74
C LEU A 35 9.64 -6.22 1.84
N LEU A 36 9.40 -5.04 1.26
CA LEU A 36 8.08 -4.43 1.12
C LEU A 36 7.71 -4.49 -0.37
N LEU A 37 6.62 -5.17 -0.68
CA LEU A 37 6.11 -5.33 -2.04
C LEU A 37 4.69 -4.77 -2.10
N THR A 38 4.48 -3.77 -2.94
CA THR A 38 3.17 -3.13 -3.09
C THR A 38 2.32 -3.82 -4.15
N GLY A 39 1.00 -3.87 -3.95
CA GLY A 39 0.04 -4.40 -4.92
C GLY A 39 -1.40 -4.24 -4.44
N ALA A 40 -2.33 -5.01 -4.98
CA ALA A 40 -3.71 -5.06 -4.44
C ALA A 40 -3.76 -5.58 -2.99
N THR A 41 -2.77 -6.36 -2.59
CA THR A 41 -2.44 -6.66 -1.20
C THR A 41 -0.96 -6.44 -1.06
N ASP A 42 -0.56 -5.52 -0.18
CA ASP A 42 0.85 -5.31 0.07
C ASP A 42 1.40 -6.47 0.90
N LEU A 43 2.60 -6.91 0.54
CA LEU A 43 3.28 -8.03 1.14
C LEU A 43 4.56 -7.54 1.81
N ILE A 44 4.67 -7.73 3.12
CA ILE A 44 5.85 -7.42 3.91
C ILE A 44 6.46 -8.73 4.37
N VAL A 45 7.70 -9.01 3.96
CA VAL A 45 8.40 -10.26 4.28
C VAL A 45 9.69 -9.96 5.02
N SER A 46 9.83 -10.53 6.20
CA SER A 46 11.05 -10.47 7.00
C SER A 46 11.66 -11.87 7.16
N PRO A 47 12.87 -11.98 7.73
CA PRO A 47 13.46 -13.29 8.02
C PRO A 47 12.63 -14.20 8.93
N ALA A 48 11.73 -13.63 9.75
CA ALA A 48 11.03 -14.35 10.82
C ALA A 48 9.51 -14.43 10.64
N ARG A 49 8.92 -13.53 9.84
CA ARG A 49 7.46 -13.36 9.73
C ARG A 49 7.07 -12.66 8.44
N THR A 50 5.81 -12.82 8.05
CA THR A 50 5.20 -12.23 6.85
C THR A 50 3.90 -11.52 7.20
N ALA A 51 3.64 -10.36 6.60
CA ALA A 51 2.39 -9.62 6.75
C ALA A 51 1.75 -9.34 5.39
N PHE A 52 0.42 -9.44 5.37
CA PHE A 52 -0.43 -9.09 4.25
C PHE A 52 -1.29 -7.89 4.66
N VAL A 53 -1.12 -6.76 3.98
CA VAL A 53 -1.87 -5.52 4.23
C VAL A 53 -2.87 -5.31 3.10
N ARG A 54 -4.15 -5.17 3.44
CA ARG A 54 -5.27 -5.08 2.47
C ARG A 54 -5.93 -3.71 2.41
N ASN A 55 -5.29 -2.71 2.99
CA ASN A 55 -5.69 -1.31 2.85
C ASN A 55 -5.45 -0.80 1.42
N GLY A 56 -6.07 0.35 1.08
CA GLY A 56 -5.81 1.03 -0.19
C GLY A 56 -7.00 1.11 -1.13
N THR A 57 -6.71 1.61 -2.33
CA THR A 57 -7.65 1.74 -3.43
C THR A 57 -6.92 1.54 -4.76
N PRO A 58 -7.56 0.94 -5.79
CA PRO A 58 -7.03 0.89 -7.15
C PRO A 58 -6.69 2.28 -7.74
N VAL A 59 -7.25 3.36 -7.19
CA VAL A 59 -6.97 4.73 -7.64
C VAL A 59 -5.51 5.14 -7.38
N LEU A 60 -4.85 4.59 -6.36
CA LEU A 60 -3.43 4.85 -6.06
C LEU A 60 -2.51 4.50 -7.24
N ALA A 61 -2.83 3.45 -8.00
CA ALA A 61 -2.06 3.05 -9.18
C ALA A 61 -2.17 4.03 -10.36
N ARG A 62 -3.12 4.96 -10.32
CA ARG A 62 -3.35 5.96 -11.37
C ARG A 62 -2.63 7.29 -11.11
N LEU A 63 -2.07 7.47 -9.91
CA LEU A 63 -1.27 8.63 -9.55
C LEU A 63 0.22 8.25 -9.55
N THR A 64 1.01 8.96 -10.34
CA THR A 64 2.46 8.74 -10.38
C THR A 64 3.10 9.03 -9.02
N GLY A 65 4.09 8.23 -8.63
CA GLY A 65 4.89 8.45 -7.43
C GLY A 65 4.29 7.92 -6.12
N THR A 66 3.11 7.29 -6.12
CA THR A 66 2.51 6.70 -4.91
C THR A 66 3.41 5.63 -4.27
N GLY A 67 4.00 4.74 -5.06
CA GLY A 67 5.00 3.79 -4.55
C GLY A 67 6.26 4.47 -3.99
N CYS A 68 6.73 5.56 -4.60
CA CYS A 68 7.87 6.34 -4.10
C CYS A 68 7.54 7.02 -2.77
N MET A 69 6.33 7.56 -2.62
CA MET A 69 5.86 8.13 -1.36
C MET A 69 5.80 7.07 -0.26
N ALA A 70 5.29 5.87 -0.55
CA ALA A 70 5.30 4.76 0.41
C ALA A 70 6.74 4.39 0.84
N GLY A 71 7.69 4.30 -0.10
CA GLY A 71 9.10 4.08 0.20
C GLY A 71 9.73 5.19 1.05
N ALA A 72 9.40 6.45 0.76
CA ALA A 72 9.87 7.59 1.56
C ALA A 72 9.30 7.54 2.99
N MET A 73 8.03 7.20 3.16
CA MET A 73 7.44 7.01 4.48
C MET A 73 8.07 5.84 5.25
N ALA A 74 8.34 4.72 4.58
CA ALA A 74 9.08 3.61 5.19
C ALA A 74 10.46 4.05 5.68
N ALA A 75 11.19 4.87 4.90
CA ALA A 75 12.47 5.44 5.35
C ALA A 75 12.31 6.37 6.56
N THR A 76 11.25 7.17 6.62
CA THR A 76 10.95 8.04 7.76
C THR A 76 10.72 7.22 9.04
N TRP A 77 9.86 6.20 9.00
CA TRP A 77 9.64 5.36 10.18
C TRP A 77 10.83 4.48 10.55
N LEU A 78 11.64 4.09 9.57
CA LEU A 78 12.88 3.35 9.83
C LEU A 78 13.87 4.17 10.68
N ALA A 79 13.81 5.50 10.63
CA ALA A 79 14.64 6.36 11.48
C ALA A 79 14.32 6.24 12.98
N VAL A 80 13.12 5.77 13.34
CA VAL A 80 12.63 5.73 14.73
C VAL A 80 12.06 4.38 15.17
N GLY A 81 12.06 3.38 14.29
CA GLY A 81 11.46 2.06 14.55
C GLY A 81 12.24 0.92 13.89
N THR A 82 11.66 -0.28 13.91
CA THR A 82 12.28 -1.43 13.23
C THR A 82 11.95 -1.45 11.73
N PRO A 83 12.79 -2.08 10.88
CA PRO A 83 12.49 -2.23 9.45
C PRO A 83 11.13 -2.87 9.16
N TRP A 84 10.69 -3.78 10.04
CA TRP A 84 9.37 -4.41 9.94
C TRP A 84 8.24 -3.41 10.20
N GLU A 85 8.29 -2.71 11.34
CA GLU A 85 7.24 -1.75 11.71
C GLU A 85 7.17 -0.62 10.68
N ALA A 86 8.33 -0.13 10.23
CA ALA A 86 8.42 0.89 9.21
C ALA A 86 7.75 0.48 7.89
N ALA A 87 7.99 -0.75 7.44
CA ALA A 87 7.37 -1.27 6.23
C ALA A 87 5.85 -1.44 6.36
N VAL A 88 5.39 -2.00 7.48
CA VAL A 88 3.95 -2.19 7.74
C VAL A 88 3.24 -0.84 7.84
N LEU A 89 3.78 0.11 8.62
CA LEU A 89 3.20 1.45 8.78
C LEU A 89 3.13 2.21 7.45
N ALA A 90 4.14 2.05 6.58
CA ALA A 90 4.13 2.64 5.24
C ALA A 90 2.98 2.15 4.37
N CYS A 91 2.78 0.83 4.29
CA CYS A 91 1.67 0.25 3.54
C CYS A 91 0.31 0.66 4.11
N VAL A 92 0.12 0.52 5.42
CA VAL A 92 -1.16 0.84 6.07
C VAL A 92 -1.49 2.32 5.91
N THR A 93 -0.53 3.22 6.16
CA THR A 93 -0.75 4.68 6.06
C THR A 93 -1.06 5.08 4.62
N MET A 94 -0.28 4.60 3.65
CA MET A 94 -0.56 4.89 2.24
C MET A 94 -1.92 4.37 1.81
N GLY A 95 -2.26 3.14 2.20
CA GLY A 95 -3.53 2.52 1.86
C GLY A 95 -4.72 3.26 2.47
N MET A 96 -4.65 3.60 3.76
CA MET A 96 -5.67 4.35 4.47
C MET A 96 -5.85 5.76 3.87
N ALA A 97 -4.75 6.48 3.66
CA ALA A 97 -4.80 7.81 3.07
C ALA A 97 -5.33 7.79 1.64
N GLY A 98 -4.95 6.78 0.83
CA GLY A 98 -5.48 6.57 -0.51
C GLY A 98 -6.99 6.33 -0.50
N TRP A 99 -7.50 5.48 0.40
CA TRP A 99 -8.93 5.24 0.54
C TRP A 99 -9.68 6.53 0.94
N MET A 100 -9.19 7.25 1.96
CA MET A 100 -9.77 8.54 2.37
C MET A 100 -9.77 9.56 1.24
N ALA A 101 -8.69 9.62 0.47
CA ALA A 101 -8.54 10.54 -0.66
C ALA A 101 -9.49 10.23 -1.81
N GLU A 102 -9.76 8.95 -2.11
CA GLU A 102 -10.76 8.57 -3.10
C GLU A 102 -12.15 9.04 -2.69
N GLN A 103 -12.51 8.83 -1.41
CA GLN A 103 -13.80 9.25 -0.87
C GLN A 103 -13.97 10.77 -0.93
N ALA A 104 -12.92 11.52 -0.57
CA ALA A 104 -12.93 12.98 -0.58
C ALA A 104 -12.94 13.57 -2.00
N ALA A 105 -12.19 12.99 -2.93
CA ALA A 105 -12.13 13.45 -4.32
C ALA A 105 -13.44 13.17 -5.08
N GLY A 106 -14.15 12.10 -4.71
CA GLY A 106 -15.40 11.70 -5.34
C GLY A 106 -15.23 11.29 -6.80
N LYS A 107 -16.35 11.20 -7.52
CA LYS A 107 -16.39 10.87 -8.95
C LYS A 107 -16.77 12.08 -9.78
N GLY A 108 -16.05 12.30 -10.87
CA GLY A 108 -16.39 13.31 -11.87
C GLY A 108 -17.58 12.89 -12.76
N PRO A 109 -17.98 13.75 -13.70
CA PRO A 109 -19.12 13.49 -14.60
C PRO A 109 -18.98 12.23 -15.45
N ASP A 110 -17.75 11.78 -15.71
CA ASP A 110 -17.43 10.56 -16.46
C ASP A 110 -17.37 9.29 -15.58
N GLY A 111 -17.72 9.43 -14.29
CA GLY A 111 -17.69 8.36 -13.30
C GLY A 111 -16.29 8.01 -12.78
N ARG A 112 -15.24 8.73 -13.21
CA ARG A 112 -13.85 8.49 -12.78
C ARG A 112 -13.46 9.44 -11.66
N VAL A 113 -12.56 9.01 -10.79
CA VAL A 113 -11.90 9.91 -9.83
C VAL A 113 -11.00 10.89 -10.59
N PRO A 114 -11.16 12.22 -10.42
CA PRO A 114 -10.26 13.21 -11.02
C PRO A 114 -8.91 13.21 -10.32
N MET A 115 -7.81 12.99 -11.05
CA MET A 115 -6.48 12.77 -10.43
C MET A 115 -5.91 14.02 -9.77
N GLY A 116 -6.26 15.22 -10.23
CA GLY A 116 -5.89 16.46 -9.54
C GLY A 116 -6.54 16.57 -8.16
N ALA A 117 -7.83 16.26 -8.06
CA ALA A 117 -8.56 16.25 -6.78
C ALA A 117 -8.05 15.14 -5.85
N PHE A 118 -7.84 13.93 -6.39
CA PHE A 118 -7.27 12.81 -5.63
C PHE A 118 -5.87 13.11 -5.09
N HIS A 119 -5.00 13.73 -5.90
CA HIS A 119 -3.65 14.08 -5.44
C HIS A 119 -3.69 15.05 -4.26
N MET A 120 -4.49 16.12 -4.34
CA MET A 120 -4.66 17.06 -3.23
C MET A 120 -5.25 16.36 -2.00
N ALA A 121 -6.33 15.59 -2.18
CA ALA A 121 -6.96 14.86 -1.09
C ALA A 121 -6.04 13.81 -0.45
N LEU A 122 -5.11 13.22 -1.20
CA LEU A 122 -4.12 12.28 -0.69
C LEU A 122 -3.11 12.99 0.21
N LEU A 123 -2.63 14.17 -0.17
CA LEU A 123 -1.75 14.97 0.67
C LEU A 123 -2.47 15.44 1.94
N ASP A 124 -3.72 15.89 1.81
CA ASP A 124 -4.55 16.28 2.94
C ASP A 124 -4.78 15.10 3.89
N ALA A 125 -5.13 13.93 3.35
CA ALA A 125 -5.31 12.70 4.13
C ALA A 125 -4.01 12.29 4.84
N LEU A 126 -2.86 12.28 4.16
CA LEU A 126 -1.57 11.98 4.80
C LEU A 126 -1.22 12.98 5.91
N SER A 127 -1.63 14.24 5.78
CA SER A 127 -1.37 15.27 6.80
C SER A 127 -2.32 15.26 8.00
N THR A 128 -3.50 14.63 7.85
CA THR A 128 -4.58 14.64 8.85
C THR A 128 -4.89 13.26 9.43
N LEU A 129 -4.26 12.21 8.90
CA LEU A 129 -4.44 10.84 9.39
C LEU A 129 -4.04 10.74 10.86
N SER A 130 -4.98 10.25 11.69
CA SER A 130 -4.76 10.10 13.13
C SER A 130 -4.45 8.65 13.51
N ASP A 131 -3.84 8.47 14.68
CA ASP A 131 -3.55 7.15 15.25
C ASP A 131 -4.83 6.34 15.44
N GLU A 132 -5.94 6.98 15.84
CA GLU A 132 -7.24 6.32 16.00
C GLU A 132 -7.79 5.84 14.65
N THR A 133 -7.64 6.65 13.61
CA THR A 133 -8.07 6.30 12.25
C THR A 133 -7.26 5.12 11.74
N LEU A 134 -5.93 5.13 11.94
CA LEU A 134 -5.05 4.01 11.60
C LEU A 134 -5.41 2.73 12.37
N ALA A 135 -5.57 2.83 13.69
CA ALA A 135 -5.89 1.71 14.57
C ALA A 135 -7.23 1.05 14.22
N SER A 136 -8.22 1.85 13.84
CA SER A 136 -9.57 1.36 13.51
C SER A 136 -9.70 0.82 12.08
N GLY A 137 -8.86 1.26 11.15
CA GLY A 137 -8.95 0.88 9.74
C GLY A 137 -7.88 -0.07 9.23
N MET A 138 -6.87 -0.43 10.04
CA MET A 138 -5.79 -1.31 9.58
C MET A 138 -6.31 -2.74 9.28
N GLU A 139 -6.02 -3.22 8.07
CA GLU A 139 -6.37 -4.58 7.65
C GLU A 139 -5.10 -5.40 7.42
N ILE A 140 -4.59 -6.01 8.50
CA ILE A 140 -3.30 -6.70 8.51
C ILE A 140 -3.49 -8.15 8.96
N THR A 141 -2.90 -9.09 8.22
CA THR A 141 -2.73 -10.48 8.67
C THR A 141 -1.26 -10.80 8.79
N VAL A 142 -0.80 -11.25 9.96
CA VAL A 142 0.59 -11.65 10.21
C VAL A 142 0.68 -13.18 10.33
N ARG A 143 1.70 -13.78 9.70
CA ARG A 143 2.05 -15.20 9.81
C ARG A 143 3.52 -15.37 10.18
#